data_AF-A0A413Q5J7-F1
#
_entry.id   AF-A0A413Q5J7-F1
#
_cell.length_a   1.000
_cell.length_b   1.000
_cell.length_c   1.000
_cell.angle_alpha   90.00
_cell.angle_beta   90.00
_cell.angle_gamma   90.00
#
_symmetry.space_group_name_H-M   'P 1'
#
loop_
_entity.id
_entity.type
_entity.pdbx_description
1 polymer ?
#
loop_
_entity_poly.entity_id
_entity_poly.type
_entity_poly.pdbx_seq_one_letter_code
_entity_poly.pdbx_strand_id
1 'polypeptide(L)'
;MQYANGACTIDKAGYNYRVNLGSLSTSYRKDRFEASKYFYIEMHKKLMDLGYDNDTELRLKRMFFIYIKMCIKQENGHLKDMSFKTYLSNIGKICRDETVCDVIGHYPTNFLEFKQRLFLTLIDKKMVLCLFLFSFLE
;
A
#
# COMPACT_ATOMS: atom_id res chain seq x y z
N MET A 1 -16.01 -12.66 -9.44
CA MET A 1 -16.59 -13.81 -10.18
C MET A 1 -17.45 -13.33 -11.35
N GLN A 2 -16.92 -12.47 -12.24
CA GLN A 2 -17.70 -11.92 -13.36
C GLN A 2 -17.92 -12.96 -14.49
N TYR A 3 -16.94 -13.84 -14.69
CA TYR A 3 -16.92 -14.84 -15.77
C TYR A 3 -16.69 -16.28 -15.28
N ALA A 4 -16.48 -16.45 -13.97
CA ALA A 4 -16.23 -17.75 -13.35
C ALA A 4 -17.35 -18.04 -12.35
N ASN A 5 -17.93 -19.23 -12.40
CA ASN A 5 -19.04 -19.64 -11.53
C ASN A 5 -18.60 -20.08 -10.13
N GLY A 6 -17.29 -20.14 -9.88
CA GLY A 6 -16.73 -20.55 -8.60
C GLY A 6 -15.20 -20.63 -8.64
N ALA A 7 -14.62 -20.78 -7.45
CA ALA A 7 -13.21 -21.09 -7.25
C ALA A 7 -13.08 -22.00 -6.03
N CYS A 8 -12.05 -22.86 -6.01
CA CYS A 8 -11.68 -23.66 -4.85
C CYS A 8 -10.20 -23.45 -4.53
N THR A 9 -9.84 -23.56 -3.26
CA THR A 9 -8.45 -23.60 -2.80
C THR A 9 -8.06 -25.05 -2.51
N ILE A 10 -6.80 -25.39 -2.75
CA ILE A 10 -6.22 -26.70 -2.41
C ILE A 10 -5.11 -26.50 -1.38
N ASP A 11 -5.00 -27.41 -0.41
CA ASP A 11 -3.97 -27.37 0.64
C ASP A 11 -2.65 -28.01 0.19
N LYS A 12 -2.26 -27.79 -1.07
CA LYS A 12 -1.04 -28.35 -1.64
C LYS A 12 -0.24 -27.27 -2.33
N ALA A 13 1.04 -27.19 -2.01
CA ALA A 13 2.02 -26.41 -2.76
C ALA A 13 2.31 -27.11 -4.10
N GLY A 14 1.45 -26.86 -5.09
CA GLY A 14 1.63 -27.39 -6.46
C GLY A 14 2.61 -26.59 -7.33
N TYR A 15 3.03 -25.41 -6.86
CA TYR A 15 3.92 -24.51 -7.58
C TYR A 15 4.95 -23.90 -6.61
N ASN A 16 6.25 -24.04 -6.93
CA ASN A 16 7.34 -23.48 -6.13
C ASN A 16 7.86 -22.21 -6.78
N TYR A 17 7.72 -21.08 -6.08
CA TYR A 17 8.29 -19.81 -6.54
C TYR A 17 9.81 -19.82 -6.39
N ARG A 18 10.51 -19.45 -7.47
CA ARG A 18 11.93 -19.15 -7.40
C ARG A 18 12.12 -17.79 -6.73
N VAL A 19 12.95 -17.75 -5.68
CA VAL A 19 13.38 -16.48 -5.08
C VAL A 19 14.23 -15.72 -6.09
N ASN A 20 13.79 -14.52 -6.46
CA ASN A 20 14.50 -13.62 -7.35
C ASN A 20 14.65 -12.25 -6.69
N LEU A 21 15.88 -11.92 -6.29
CA LEU A 21 16.19 -10.64 -5.63
C LEU A 21 16.05 -9.44 -6.58
N GLY A 22 16.04 -9.66 -7.89
CA GLY A 22 15.77 -8.64 -8.91
C GLY A 22 14.32 -8.62 -9.40
N SER A 23 13.39 -9.23 -8.67
CA SER A 23 11.97 -9.21 -9.04
C SER A 23 11.37 -7.80 -8.96
N LEU A 24 10.21 -7.60 -9.59
CA LEU A 24 9.48 -6.34 -9.56
C LEU A 24 8.98 -5.94 -8.16
N SER A 25 8.88 -6.89 -7.23
CA SER A 25 8.49 -6.64 -5.83
C SER A 25 9.68 -6.35 -4.92
N THR A 26 10.89 -6.78 -5.30
CA THR A 26 12.12 -6.56 -4.52
C THR A 26 12.97 -5.41 -5.02
N SER A 27 12.79 -4.98 -6.27
CA SER A 27 13.51 -3.86 -6.88
C SER A 27 12.76 -2.55 -6.71
N TYR A 28 13.50 -1.44 -6.60
CA TYR A 28 12.92 -0.10 -6.59
C TYR A 28 12.29 0.28 -7.92
N ARG A 29 11.16 0.97 -7.82
CA ARG A 29 10.40 1.47 -8.95
C ARG A 29 9.87 2.87 -8.65
N LYS A 30 10.32 3.86 -9.43
CA LYS A 30 9.88 5.26 -9.30
C LYS A 30 8.37 5.43 -9.46
N ASP A 31 7.75 4.59 -10.27
CA ASP A 31 6.31 4.61 -10.55
C ASP A 31 5.47 3.76 -9.57
N ARG A 32 6.10 3.18 -8.53
CA ARG A 32 5.45 2.15 -7.70
C ARG A 32 4.19 2.66 -7.02
N PHE A 33 4.23 3.89 -6.52
CA PHE A 33 3.08 4.53 -5.86
C PHE A 33 1.93 4.74 -6.84
N GLU A 34 2.19 5.34 -8.00
CA GLU A 34 1.17 5.59 -9.02
C GLU A 34 0.54 4.28 -9.50
N ALA A 35 1.34 3.23 -9.74
CA ALA A 35 0.85 1.92 -10.11
C ALA A 35 -0.04 1.29 -9.01
N SER A 36 0.31 1.49 -7.74
CA SER A 36 -0.46 0.96 -6.60
C SER A 36 -1.78 1.72 -6.40
N LYS A 37 -1.76 3.04 -6.57
CA LYS A 37 -2.96 3.90 -6.56
C LYS A 37 -3.90 3.54 -7.70
N TYR A 38 -3.37 3.40 -8.93
CA TYR A 38 -4.15 2.98 -10.08
C TYR A 38 -4.83 1.62 -9.84
N PHE A 39 -4.09 0.65 -9.31
CA PHE A 39 -4.64 -0.66 -8.96
C PHE A 39 -5.75 -0.56 -7.91
N TYR A 40 -5.57 0.25 -6.86
CA TYR A 40 -6.60 0.49 -5.85
C TYR A 40 -7.88 1.06 -6.47
N ILE A 41 -7.76 2.12 -7.27
CA ILE A 41 -8.91 2.80 -7.91
C ILE A 41 -9.66 1.84 -8.84
N GLU A 42 -8.94 1.14 -9.70
CA GLU A 42 -9.54 0.19 -10.66
C GLU A 42 -10.22 -0.98 -9.93
N MET A 43 -9.64 -1.45 -8.82
CA MET A 43 -10.23 -2.52 -8.04
C MET A 43 -11.44 -2.06 -7.24
N HIS A 44 -11.38 -0.88 -6.64
CA HIS A 44 -12.51 -0.29 -5.95
C HIS A 44 -13.70 -0.17 -6.90
N LYS A 45 -13.49 0.41 -8.08
CA LYS A 45 -14.50 0.50 -9.14
C LYS A 45 -15.12 -0.87 -9.48
N LYS A 46 -14.29 -1.87 -9.78
CA LYS A 46 -14.79 -3.22 -10.13
C LYS A 46 -15.57 -3.88 -9.00
N LEU A 47 -15.14 -3.71 -7.75
CA LEU A 47 -15.84 -4.28 -6.61
C LEU A 47 -17.21 -3.63 -6.42
N MET A 48 -17.30 -2.30 -6.58
CA MET A 48 -18.58 -1.58 -6.50
C MET A 48 -19.50 -1.95 -7.67
N ASP A 49 -18.99 -2.02 -8.90
CA ASP A 49 -19.76 -2.41 -10.09
C ASP A 49 -20.33 -3.84 -9.97
N LEU A 50 -19.64 -4.73 -9.26
CA LEU A 50 -20.06 -6.11 -9.00
C LEU A 50 -20.90 -6.26 -7.71
N GLY A 51 -21.18 -5.18 -6.98
CA GLY A 51 -22.00 -5.20 -5.77
C GLY A 51 -21.37 -5.91 -4.58
N TYR A 52 -20.04 -5.88 -4.44
CA TYR A 52 -19.37 -6.40 -3.25
C TYR A 52 -19.64 -5.53 -2.01
N ASP A 53 -19.57 -6.16 -0.84
CA ASP A 53 -19.88 -5.53 0.44
C ASP A 53 -18.78 -4.59 0.97
N ASN A 54 -19.15 -3.86 2.02
CA ASN A 54 -18.25 -2.94 2.72
C ASN A 54 -17.06 -3.66 3.36
N ASP A 55 -17.21 -4.92 3.79
CA ASP A 55 -16.11 -5.70 4.36
C ASP A 55 -15.03 -5.99 3.31
N THR A 56 -15.43 -6.29 2.08
CA THR A 56 -14.53 -6.46 0.94
C THR A 56 -13.85 -5.13 0.59
N GLU A 57 -14.60 -4.02 0.59
CA GLU A 57 -14.03 -2.68 0.40
C GLU A 57 -12.99 -2.36 1.49
N LEU A 58 -13.26 -2.72 2.74
CA LEU A 58 -12.36 -2.50 3.87
C LEU A 58 -11.04 -3.26 3.72
N ARG A 59 -11.10 -4.50 3.22
CA ARG A 59 -9.92 -5.30 2.89
C ARG A 59 -9.11 -4.65 1.78
N LEU A 60 -9.76 -4.09 0.76
CA LEU A 60 -9.08 -3.36 -0.31
C LEU A 60 -8.36 -2.11 0.22
N LYS A 61 -9.01 -1.31 1.07
CA LYS A 61 -8.39 -0.13 1.72
C LYS A 61 -7.17 -0.54 2.55
N ARG A 62 -7.29 -1.62 3.34
CA ARG A 62 -6.16 -2.16 4.13
C ARG A 62 -4.99 -2.58 3.24
N MET A 63 -5.25 -3.26 2.13
CA MET A 63 -4.23 -3.63 1.15
C MET A 63 -3.55 -2.39 0.56
N PHE A 64 -4.29 -1.32 0.28
CA PHE A 64 -3.72 -0.07 -0.20
C PHE A 64 -2.75 0.55 0.82
N PHE A 65 -3.07 0.51 2.12
CA PHE A 65 -2.13 0.94 3.17
C PHE A 65 -0.83 0.12 3.20
N ILE A 66 -0.91 -1.18 2.96
CA ILE A 66 0.27 -2.05 2.84
C ILE A 66 1.11 -1.63 1.64
N TYR A 67 0.50 -1.28 0.51
CA TYR A 67 1.23 -0.77 -0.66
C TYR A 67 1.87 0.60 -0.39
N ILE A 68 1.20 1.50 0.31
CA ILE A 68 1.78 2.79 0.71
C ILE A 68 3.02 2.56 1.60
N LYS A 69 2.91 1.67 2.59
CA LYS A 69 4.03 1.27 3.45
C LYS A 69 5.20 0.72 2.65
N MET A 70 4.92 -0.16 1.69
CA MET A 70 5.93 -0.71 0.78
C MET A 70 6.59 0.39 -0.06
N CYS A 71 5.83 1.34 -0.62
CA CYS A 71 6.37 2.46 -1.39
C CYS A 71 7.33 3.30 -0.55
N ILE A 72 6.93 3.64 0.69
CA ILE A 72 7.79 4.36 1.64
C ILE A 72 9.08 3.58 1.93
N LYS A 73 8.98 2.26 2.18
CA LYS A 73 10.15 1.42 2.45
C LYS A 73 11.08 1.30 1.24
N GLN A 74 10.55 1.25 0.02
CA GLN A 74 11.37 1.20 -1.20
C GLN A 74 12.17 2.49 -1.42
N GLU A 75 11.62 3.65 -1.07
CA GLU A 75 12.35 4.92 -1.11
C GLU A 75 13.59 4.88 -0.17
N ASN A 76 13.55 4.14 0.96
CA ASN A 76 14.68 4.04 1.90
C ASN A 76 15.82 3.17 1.39
N GLY A 77 15.49 2.10 0.67
CA GLY A 77 16.48 1.15 0.16
C GLY A 77 17.52 1.82 -0.76
N HIS A 78 17.22 3.03 -1.25
CA HIS A 78 18.02 3.79 -2.20
C HIS A 78 18.59 5.11 -1.65
N LEU A 79 18.74 5.25 -0.32
CA LEU A 79 19.40 6.42 0.28
C LEU A 79 20.84 6.67 -0.23
N LYS A 80 21.50 5.63 -0.77
CA LYS A 80 22.82 5.77 -1.41
C LYS A 80 22.76 6.43 -2.79
N ASP A 81 21.62 6.33 -3.47
CA ASP A 81 21.44 6.76 -4.86
C ASP A 81 20.61 8.06 -4.97
N MET A 82 20.06 8.54 -3.85
CA MET A 82 19.13 9.66 -3.82
C MET A 82 19.36 10.55 -2.59
N SER A 83 19.24 11.87 -2.77
CA SER A 83 19.33 12.82 -1.66
C SER A 83 18.20 12.64 -0.64
N PHE A 84 18.51 12.87 0.64
CA PHE A 84 17.53 12.85 1.73
C PHE A 84 16.34 13.81 1.47
N LYS A 85 16.59 14.96 0.83
CA LYS A 85 15.54 15.93 0.46
C LYS A 85 14.56 15.33 -0.56
N THR A 86 15.06 14.58 -1.53
CA THR A 86 14.21 13.93 -2.55
C THR A 86 13.34 12.85 -1.91
N TYR A 87 13.89 12.07 -0.97
CA TYR A 87 13.13 11.08 -0.21
C TYR A 87 11.94 11.71 0.54
N LEU A 88 12.21 12.76 1.33
CA LEU A 88 11.16 13.47 2.07
C LEU A 88 10.13 14.09 1.12
N SER A 89 10.58 14.58 -0.05
CA SER A 89 9.67 15.07 -1.10
C SER A 89 8.74 13.97 -1.61
N ASN A 90 9.25 12.78 -1.89
CA ASN A 90 8.49 11.65 -2.41
C ASN A 90 7.46 11.14 -1.40
N ILE A 91 7.83 10.95 -0.14
CA ILE A 91 6.85 10.64 0.92
C ILE A 91 5.82 11.76 1.06
N GLY A 92 6.27 13.02 1.04
CA GLY A 92 5.38 14.15 1.15
C GLY A 92 4.34 14.19 0.02
N LYS A 93 4.68 13.72 -1.20
CA LYS A 93 3.72 13.56 -2.29
C LYS A 93 2.66 12.51 -1.95
N ILE A 94 3.08 11.35 -1.45
CA ILE A 94 2.15 10.28 -1.01
C ILE A 94 1.20 10.78 0.07
N CYS A 95 1.70 11.47 1.11
CA CYS A 95 0.85 11.98 2.20
C CYS A 95 -0.09 13.12 1.80
N ARG A 96 0.13 13.76 0.64
CA ARG A 96 -0.73 14.83 0.11
C ARG A 96 -1.60 14.36 -1.05
N ASP A 97 -1.48 13.11 -1.46
CA ASP A 97 -2.30 12.55 -2.52
C ASP A 97 -3.76 12.46 -2.07
N GLU A 98 -4.66 12.96 -2.90
CA GLU A 98 -6.08 13.08 -2.57
C GLU A 98 -6.71 11.71 -2.33
N THR A 99 -6.34 10.69 -3.11
CA THR A 99 -6.83 9.33 -2.92
C THR A 99 -6.35 8.77 -1.57
N VAL A 100 -5.10 9.02 -1.20
CA VAL A 100 -4.59 8.58 0.11
C VAL A 100 -5.34 9.24 1.26
N CYS A 101 -5.53 10.57 1.20
CA CYS A 101 -6.27 11.31 2.22
C CYS A 101 -7.73 10.82 2.34
N ASP A 102 -8.41 10.63 1.20
CA ASP A 102 -9.79 10.16 1.17
C ASP A 102 -9.93 8.75 1.78
N VAL A 103 -9.05 7.82 1.39
CA VAL A 103 -9.11 6.44 1.86
C VAL A 103 -8.83 6.34 3.36
N ILE A 104 -7.90 7.14 3.89
CA ILE A 104 -7.63 7.19 5.33
C ILE A 104 -8.80 7.82 6.09
N GLY A 105 -9.35 8.94 5.57
CA GLY A 105 -10.46 9.66 6.20
C GLY A 105 -11.72 8.81 6.37
N HIS A 106 -11.95 7.86 5.45
CA HIS A 106 -13.10 6.95 5.48
C HIS A 106 -12.77 5.55 6.03
N TYR A 107 -11.60 5.34 6.63
CA TYR A 107 -11.23 4.06 7.22
C TYR A 107 -11.45 4.05 8.75
N PRO A 108 -12.09 3.02 9.33
CA PRO A 108 -12.33 2.92 10.76
C PRO A 108 -11.04 2.49 11.50
N THR A 109 -10.17 3.47 11.74
CA THR A 109 -8.84 3.27 12.36
C THR A 109 -8.89 2.75 13.80
N ASN A 110 -10.04 2.87 14.48
CA ASN A 110 -10.25 2.39 15.85
C ASN A 110 -10.13 0.87 16.01
N PHE A 111 -10.28 0.10 14.92
CA PHE A 111 -10.11 -1.35 14.92
C PHE A 111 -8.68 -1.81 14.58
N LEU A 112 -7.77 -0.87 14.29
CA LEU A 112 -6.39 -1.20 14.00
C LEU A 112 -5.56 -1.36 15.28
N GLU A 113 -4.57 -2.23 15.21
CA GLU A 113 -3.52 -2.32 16.22
C GLU A 113 -2.73 -1.00 16.32
N PHE A 114 -2.06 -0.79 17.46
CA PHE A 114 -1.36 0.44 17.74
C PHE A 114 -0.37 0.85 16.64
N LYS A 115 0.46 -0.08 16.14
CA LYS A 115 1.46 0.22 15.10
C LYS A 115 0.82 0.67 13.79
N GLN A 116 -0.25 -0.02 13.38
CA GLN A 116 -0.99 0.29 12.16
C GLN A 116 -1.70 1.65 12.27
N ARG A 117 -2.32 1.90 13.43
CA ARG A 117 -2.98 3.17 13.72
C ARG A 117 -1.99 4.33 13.69
N LEU A 118 -0.85 4.17 14.36
CA LEU A 118 0.24 5.15 14.35
C LEU A 118 0.69 5.45 12.93
N PHE A 119 0.96 4.42 12.11
CA PHE A 119 1.36 4.58 10.72
C PHE A 119 0.36 5.44 9.92
N LEU A 120 -0.94 5.15 10.02
CA LEU A 120 -1.96 5.95 9.31
C LEU A 120 -2.08 7.37 9.88
N THR A 121 -1.95 7.56 11.19
CA THR A 121 -1.94 8.89 11.81
C THR A 121 -0.76 9.72 11.30
N LEU A 122 0.43 9.13 11.15
CA LEU A 122 1.59 9.84 10.63
C LEU A 122 1.38 10.27 9.17
N ILE A 123 0.70 9.47 8.35
CA ILE A 123 0.32 9.84 6.98
C ILE A 123 -0.71 10.98 7.00
N ASP A 124 -1.80 10.83 7.76
CA ASP A 124 -2.88 11.82 7.88
C ASP A 124 -2.34 13.19 8.31
N LYS A 125 -1.45 13.20 9.31
CA LYS A 125 -0.80 14.41 9.83
C LYS A 125 0.40 14.87 8.99
N LYS A 126 0.69 14.20 7.86
CA LYS A 126 1.79 14.53 6.94
C LYS A 126 3.14 14.64 7.68
N MET A 127 3.35 13.79 8.68
CA MET A 127 4.57 13.75 9.50
C MET A 127 5.68 12.99 8.77
N VAL A 128 6.16 13.56 7.66
CA VAL A 128 7.10 12.95 6.72
C VAL A 128 8.38 12.44 7.40
N LEU A 129 8.96 13.25 8.31
CA LEU A 129 10.17 12.86 9.03
C LEU A 129 9.93 11.68 9.98
N CYS A 130 8.76 11.64 10.64
CA CYS A 130 8.40 10.51 11.49
C CYS A 130 8.13 9.24 10.67
N LEU A 131 7.52 9.36 9.49
CA LEU A 131 7.35 8.23 8.57
C LEU A 131 8.70 7.66 8.11
N PHE A 132 9.66 8.53 7.82
CA PHE A 132 11.05 8.12 7.52
C PHE A 132 11.63 7.28 8.66
N LEU A 133 11.61 7.79 9.88
CA LEU A 133 12.16 7.07 11.03
C LEU A 133 11.39 5.77 11.31
N PHE A 134 10.07 5.81 11.21
CA PHE A 134 9.19 4.65 11.41
C PHE A 134 9.52 3.51 10.44
N SER A 135 9.86 3.84 9.19
CA SER A 135 10.18 2.84 8.17
C SER A 135 11.51 2.08 8.36
N PHE A 136 12.32 2.43 9.38
CA PHE A 136 13.48 1.62 9.81
C PHE A 136 13.16 0.67 10.97
N LEU A 137 12.05 0.87 11.67
CA LEU A 137 11.69 0.11 12.88
C LEU A 137 10.94 -1.20 12.56
N GLU A 138 10.71 -1.49 11.27
CA GLU A 138 9.94 -2.63 10.74
C GLU A 138 10.58 -3.25 9.49
#